data_AF-A0A960LRA8-F1
#
_entry.id   AF-A0A960LRA8-F1
#
_cell.length_a   1.000
_cell.length_b   1.000
_cell.length_c   1.000
_cell.angle_alpha   90.00
_cell.angle_beta   90.00
_cell.angle_gamma   90.00
#
_symmetry.space_group_name_H-M   'P 1'
#
loop_
_entity.id
_entity.type
_entity.pdbx_description
1 polymer ?
#
loop_
_entity_poly.entity_id
_entity_poly.type
_entity_poly.pdbx_seq_one_letter_code
_entity_poly.pdbx_strand_id
1 'polypeptide(L)'
;MRILVTGGAGFIGSNLVHYLLGPAADELGISIERVVNLDLLTYAGNPENLAALEGDPRHVFVQGDIGDAALLEKLYAEHDFDGVM
;
A
#
# COMPACT_ATOMS: atom_id res chain seq x y z
N MET A 1 2.15 12.60 -2.39
CA MET A 1 1.83 11.99 -1.09
C MET A 1 2.38 10.57 -1.06
N ARG A 2 2.87 10.14 0.10
CA ARG A 2 3.35 8.79 0.39
C ARG A 2 2.41 8.14 1.40
N ILE A 3 1.74 7.08 0.99
CA ILE A 3 0.67 6.45 1.77
C ILE A 3 1.09 5.06 2.22
N LEU A 4 0.91 4.78 3.51
CA LEU A 4 0.93 3.42 4.04
C LEU A 4 -0.49 2.86 3.95
N VAL A 5 -0.67 1.77 3.20
CA VAL A 5 -1.93 1.01 3.18
C VAL A 5 -1.70 -0.29 3.95
N THR A 6 -2.50 -0.54 4.97
CA THR A 6 -2.46 -1.80 5.72
C THR A 6 -3.56 -2.75 5.24
N GLY A 7 -3.26 -4.04 5.12
CA GLY A 7 -4.24 -5.02 4.62
C GLY A 7 -4.58 -4.85 3.13
N GLY A 8 -3.66 -4.28 2.35
CA GLY A 8 -3.89 -3.92 0.94
C GLY A 8 -3.93 -5.12 -0.02
N ALA A 9 -3.72 -6.36 0.42
CA ALA A 9 -3.96 -7.56 -0.39
C ALA A 9 -5.39 -8.12 -0.20
N GLY A 10 -6.17 -7.59 0.74
CA GLY A 10 -7.59 -7.90 0.91
C GLY A 10 -8.50 -7.23 -0.12
N PHE A 11 -9.81 -7.48 -0.07
CA PHE A 11 -10.76 -7.01 -1.07
C PHE A 11 -10.84 -5.47 -1.22
N ILE A 12 -11.12 -4.75 -0.12
CA ILE A 12 -11.22 -3.28 -0.15
C ILE A 12 -9.81 -2.68 -0.30
N GLY A 13 -8.84 -3.21 0.45
CA GLY A 13 -7.47 -2.72 0.45
C GLY A 13 -6.84 -2.74 -0.94
N SER A 14 -6.99 -3.84 -1.70
CA SER A 14 -6.41 -3.92 -3.04
C SER A 14 -7.04 -2.93 -4.01
N ASN A 15 -8.36 -2.77 -3.96
CA ASN A 15 -9.05 -1.78 -4.78
C ASN A 15 -8.66 -0.35 -4.42
N LEU A 16 -8.40 -0.06 -3.14
CA LEU A 16 -7.85 1.23 -2.71
C LEU A 16 -6.45 1.45 -3.28
N VAL A 17 -5.56 0.45 -3.24
CA VAL A 17 -4.21 0.56 -3.83
C VAL A 17 -4.31 0.84 -5.34
N HIS A 18 -5.16 0.10 -6.07
CA HIS A 18 -5.42 0.36 -7.49
C HIS A 18 -5.97 1.76 -7.74
N TYR A 19 -6.88 2.21 -6.88
CA TYR A 19 -7.50 3.53 -6.99
C TYR A 19 -6.47 4.66 -6.81
N LEU A 20 -5.61 4.55 -5.80
CA LEU A 20 -4.57 5.53 -5.50
C LEU A 20 -3.50 5.59 -6.59
N LEU A 21 -3.16 4.47 -7.21
CA LEU A 21 -2.12 4.41 -8.27
C LEU A 21 -2.68 4.59 -9.68
N GLY A 22 -4.01 4.51 -9.83
CA GLY A 22 -4.72 4.64 -11.09
C GLY A 22 -5.10 6.08 -11.45
N PRO A 23 -5.71 6.28 -12.63
CA PRO A 23 -6.05 7.61 -13.15
C PRO A 23 -7.09 8.36 -12.31
N ALA A 24 -7.90 7.66 -11.51
CA ALA A 24 -8.92 8.28 -10.68
C ALA A 24 -8.32 9.21 -9.60
N ALA A 25 -7.13 8.91 -9.08
CA ALA A 25 -6.42 9.79 -8.15
C ALA A 25 -6.02 11.11 -8.83
N ASP A 26 -5.54 11.03 -10.07
CA ASP A 26 -5.14 12.21 -10.87
C ASP A 26 -6.35 13.12 -11.16
N GLU A 27 -7.51 12.53 -11.50
CA GLU A 27 -8.77 13.27 -11.73
C GLU A 27 -9.24 14.04 -10.49
N LEU A 28 -8.98 13.51 -9.30
CA LEU A 28 -9.27 14.17 -8.03
C LEU A 28 -8.19 15.18 -7.59
N GLY A 29 -7.13 15.36 -8.39
CA GLY A 29 -6.00 16.23 -8.06
C GLY A 29 -5.11 15.68 -6.94
N ILE A 30 -5.16 14.37 -6.69
CA ILE A 30 -4.35 13.70 -5.67
C ILE A 30 -3.10 13.12 -6.33
N SER A 31 -1.93 13.69 -6.02
CA SER A 31 -0.66 13.17 -6.52
C SER A 31 -0.06 12.16 -5.55
N ILE A 32 -0.01 10.89 -5.97
CA ILE A 32 0.59 9.78 -5.22
C ILE A 32 2.02 9.52 -5.72
N GLU A 33 2.99 9.69 -4.83
CA GLU A 33 4.41 9.41 -5.09
C GLU A 33 4.72 7.93 -4.79
N ARG A 34 4.11 7.39 -3.73
CA ARG A 34 4.33 6.02 -3.28
C ARG A 34 3.15 5.48 -2.49
N VAL A 35 2.84 4.21 -2.71
CA VAL A 35 1.98 3.39 -1.86
C VAL A 35 2.83 2.25 -1.32
N VAL A 36 3.03 2.22 0.00
CA VAL A 36 3.61 1.07 0.70
C VAL A 36 2.44 0.23 1.21
N ASN A 37 2.26 -0.94 0.65
CA ASN A 37 1.23 -1.88 1.04
C ASN A 37 1.81 -2.90 2.03
N LEU A 38 1.45 -2.77 3.30
CA LEU A 38 1.81 -3.70 4.37
C LEU A 38 0.68 -4.70 4.58
N ASP A 39 0.92 -5.97 4.29
CA ASP A 39 -0.07 -7.02 4.48
C ASP A 39 0.55 -8.26 5.15
N LEU A 40 -0.18 -8.84 6.09
CA LEU A 40 0.26 -10.06 6.78
C LEU A 40 0.07 -11.33 5.90
N LEU A 41 -0.72 -11.22 4.83
CA LEU A 41 -1.14 -12.33 3.98
C LEU A 41 -1.79 -13.46 4.79
N THR A 42 -2.78 -13.07 5.59
CA THR A 42 -3.66 -14.05 6.24
C THR A 42 -4.55 -14.76 5.22
N TYR A 43 -5.51 -15.58 5.67
CA TYR A 43 -6.46 -16.26 4.79
C TYR A 43 -7.24 -15.31 3.86
N ALA A 44 -7.42 -14.04 4.25
CA ALA A 44 -8.19 -13.06 3.50
C ALA A 44 -7.31 -12.23 2.53
N GLY A 45 -5.99 -12.32 2.63
CA GLY A 45 -5.06 -11.61 1.76
C GLY A 45 -4.74 -12.45 0.52
N ASN A 46 -4.83 -11.84 -0.66
CA ASN A 46 -4.49 -12.49 -1.92
C ASN A 46 -3.57 -11.59 -2.77
N PRO A 47 -2.27 -11.92 -2.90
CA PRO A 47 -1.32 -11.15 -3.72
C PRO A 47 -1.74 -11.00 -5.18
N GLU A 48 -2.49 -11.96 -5.73
CA GLU A 48 -3.00 -11.91 -7.11
C GLU A 48 -3.91 -10.70 -7.34
N ASN A 49 -4.54 -10.17 -6.29
CA ASN A 49 -5.33 -8.94 -6.38
C ASN A 49 -4.49 -7.74 -6.80
N LEU A 50 -3.17 -7.78 -6.63
CA LEU A 50 -2.23 -6.70 -6.91
C LEU A 50 -1.35 -6.98 -8.14
N ALA A 51 -1.53 -8.09 -8.84
CA ALA A 51 -0.68 -8.50 -9.95
C ALA A 51 -0.59 -7.45 -11.07
N ALA A 52 -1.65 -6.67 -11.30
CA ALA A 52 -1.65 -5.60 -12.29
C ALA A 52 -0.74 -4.41 -11.94
N LEU A 53 -0.24 -4.32 -10.70
CA LEU A 53 0.70 -3.30 -10.23
C LEU A 53 2.14 -3.80 -10.22
N GLU A 54 2.39 -5.03 -10.67
CA GLU A 54 3.75 -5.58 -10.75
C GLU A 54 4.63 -4.70 -11.64
N GLY A 55 5.74 -4.22 -11.08
CA GLY A 55 6.67 -3.33 -11.76
C GLY A 55 6.31 -1.83 -11.72
N ASP A 56 5.18 -1.42 -11.13
CA ASP A 56 4.95 0.01 -10.86
C ASP A 56 5.92 0.49 -9.78
N PRO A 57 6.85 1.42 -10.06
CA PRO A 57 7.85 1.88 -9.10
C PRO A 57 7.26 2.63 -7.90
N ARG A 58 5.97 3.03 -7.97
CA ARG A 58 5.24 3.68 -6.88
C ARG A 58 4.61 2.66 -5.93
N HIS A 59 4.44 1.40 -6.33
CA HIS A 59 3.90 0.34 -5.48
C HIS A 59 5.03 -0.43 -4.79
N VAL A 60 5.04 -0.44 -3.47
CA VAL A 60 5.96 -1.23 -2.65
C VAL A 60 5.15 -2.19 -1.81
N PHE A 61 5.35 -3.49 -2.01
CA PHE A 61 4.71 -4.52 -1.18
C PHE A 61 5.64 -4.96 -0.06
N VAL A 62 5.12 -4.98 1.17
CA VAL A 62 5.80 -5.45 2.37
C VAL A 62 4.94 -6.51 3.01
N GLN A 63 5.43 -7.75 3.05
CA GLN A 63 4.77 -8.79 3.84
C GLN A 63 5.18 -8.65 5.31
N GLY A 64 4.23 -8.42 6.20
CA GLY A 64 4.51 -8.23 7.63
C GLY A 64 3.28 -7.99 8.48
N ASP A 65 3.47 -8.04 9.80
CA ASP A 65 2.41 -7.81 10.78
C ASP A 65 2.41 -6.33 11.22
N ILE A 66 1.23 -5.71 11.29
CA ILE A 66 1.05 -4.39 11.89
C ILE A 66 1.33 -4.39 13.40
N GLY A 67 1.30 -5.55 14.05
CA GLY A 67 1.73 -5.73 15.44
C GLY A 67 3.25 -5.68 15.64
N ASP A 68 4.05 -5.76 14.58
CA ASP A 68 5.51 -5.65 14.66
C ASP A 68 5.93 -4.17 14.72
N ALA A 69 6.14 -3.69 15.95
CA ALA A 69 6.54 -2.30 16.20
C ALA A 69 7.89 -1.95 15.55
N ALA A 70 8.86 -2.87 15.52
CA ALA A 70 10.16 -2.62 14.94
C ALA A 70 10.08 -2.49 13.41
N LEU A 71 9.22 -3.28 12.77
CA LEU A 71 8.92 -3.14 11.35
C LEU A 71 8.28 -1.77 11.06
N LEU A 72 7.27 -1.37 11.85
CA LEU A 72 6.63 -0.07 11.66
C LEU A 72 7.63 1.08 11.83
N GLU A 73 8.43 1.08 12.89
CA GLU A 73 9.47 2.09 13.11
C GLU A 73 10.42 2.20 11.90
N LYS A 74 10.84 1.07 11.34
CA LYS A 74 11.67 1.04 10.13
C LYS A 74 10.94 1.66 8.93
N LEU A 75 9.69 1.27 8.68
CA LEU A 75 8.92 1.76 7.53
C LEU A 75 8.67 3.28 7.61
N TYR A 76 8.34 3.78 8.80
CA TYR A 76 8.17 5.23 9.00
C TYR A 76 9.46 6.00 8.80
N ALA A 77 10.59 5.47 9.28
CA ALA A 77 11.90 6.10 9.07
C ALA A 77 12.34 6.08 7.59
N GLU A 78 11.95 5.06 6.82
CA GLU A 78 12.34 4.90 5.41
C GLU A 78 11.49 5.73 4.45
N HIS A 79 10.19 5.87 4.72
CA HIS A 79 9.25 6.38 3.73
C HIS A 79 8.65 7.76 4.04
N ASP A 80 8.66 8.23 5.29
CA ASP A 80 8.09 9.54 5.68
C ASP A 80 6.63 9.68 5.20
N PHE A 81 5.72 8.91 5.80
CA PHE A 81 4.33 8.80 5.34
C PHE A 81 3.50 10.07 5.63
N ASP A 82 2.76 10.53 4.63
CA ASP A 82 1.80 11.63 4.75
C ASP A 82 0.44 11.17 5.29
N GLY A 83 0.15 9.87 5.17
CA GLY A 83 -1.13 9.29 5.56
C GLY A 83 -1.07 7.77 5.70
N VAL A 84 -2.01 7.25 6.50
CA VAL A 84 -2.18 5.82 6.77
C VAL A 84 -3.63 5.45 6.47
N MET A 85 -3.84 4.34 5.78
CA MET A 85 -5.15 3.81 5.41
C MET A 85 -5.29 2.35 5.80
#